data_AF-A0A1H7QGG3-F1
#
_entry.id   AF-A0A1H7QGG3-F1
#
_cell.length_a   1.000
_cell.length_b   1.000
_cell.length_c   1.000
_cell.angle_alpha   90.00
_cell.angle_beta   90.00
_cell.angle_gamma   90.00
#
_symmetry.space_group_name_H-M   'P 1'
#
loop_
_entity.id
_entity.type
_entity.pdbx_description
1 polymer ?
#
loop_
_entity_poly.entity_id
_entity_poly.type
_entity_poly.pdbx_seq_one_letter_code
_entity_poly.pdbx_strand_id
1 'polypeptide(L)'
;MLERKVDQRNIHVDPAIEIDSCANIKSLVSIDCGYSILPFHTIARDVARGRLACLEFETPNLWSSAHLVHHSSRPLTRATKAVHDEIPSSSTHCSPITRGQAQHSSRVGRRGPCPPDPTRKGSGRVLGIS
;
A
#
# COMPACT_ATOMS: atom_id res chain seq x y z
N MET A 1 -12.47 2.20 1.76
CA MET A 1 -12.46 1.39 0.50
C MET A 1 -11.81 0.04 0.74
N LEU A 2 -10.63 0.03 1.35
CA LEU A 2 -9.89 -1.17 1.72
C LEU A 2 -10.69 -2.05 2.69
N GLU A 3 -11.30 -1.43 3.70
CA GLU A 3 -12.13 -2.05 4.73
C GLU A 3 -13.27 -2.84 4.08
N ARG A 4 -14.03 -2.19 3.20
CA ARG A 4 -15.08 -2.84 2.41
C ARG A 4 -14.57 -4.04 1.59
N LYS A 5 -13.35 -3.97 1.03
CA LYS A 5 -12.77 -5.07 0.24
C LYS A 5 -12.31 -6.24 1.12
N VAL A 6 -11.86 -5.94 2.33
CA VAL A 6 -11.48 -6.88 3.38
C VAL A 6 -12.73 -7.59 3.91
N ASP A 7 -13.79 -6.83 4.22
CA ASP A 7 -15.08 -7.35 4.67
C ASP A 7 -15.73 -8.26 3.63
N GLN A 8 -15.71 -7.87 2.35
CA GLN A 8 -16.21 -8.68 1.24
C GLN A 8 -15.51 -10.04 1.10
N ARG A 9 -14.28 -10.15 1.60
CA ARG A 9 -13.50 -11.41 1.61
C ARG A 9 -13.55 -12.12 2.96
N ASN A 10 -14.35 -11.63 3.90
CA ASN A 10 -14.45 -12.15 5.26
C ASN A 10 -13.09 -12.22 5.97
N ILE A 11 -12.21 -11.27 5.67
CA ILE A 11 -10.91 -11.14 6.34
C ILE A 11 -11.13 -10.23 7.53
N HIS A 12 -10.82 -10.69 8.74
CA HIS A 12 -10.85 -9.83 9.92
C HIS A 12 -9.50 -9.12 10.07
N VAL A 13 -9.53 -7.79 10.10
CA VAL A 13 -8.34 -6.95 10.31
C VAL A 13 -8.52 -6.20 11.63
N ASP A 14 -7.56 -6.36 12.53
CA ASP A 14 -7.48 -5.66 13.80
C ASP A 14 -6.24 -4.73 13.76
N PRO A 15 -6.41 -3.44 13.40
CA PRO A 15 -5.29 -2.53 13.28
C PRO A 15 -4.73 -2.18 14.66
N ALA A 16 -3.46 -2.51 14.90
CA ALA A 16 -2.79 -2.17 16.16
C ALA A 16 -2.60 -0.65 16.35
N ILE A 17 -2.50 0.11 15.26
CA ILE A 17 -2.28 1.56 15.25
C ILE A 17 -3.00 2.17 14.03
N GLU A 18 -3.73 3.27 14.24
CA GLU A 18 -4.35 4.06 13.18
C GLU A 18 -3.63 5.40 13.00
N ILE A 19 -3.17 5.69 11.77
CA ILE A 19 -2.44 6.91 11.40
C ILE A 19 -2.90 7.34 10.01
N ASP A 20 -3.12 8.64 9.82
CA ASP A 20 -3.64 9.24 8.59
C ASP A 20 -2.56 9.89 7.70
N SER A 21 -1.30 9.90 8.15
CA SER A 21 -0.16 10.42 7.41
C SER A 21 0.68 9.32 6.77
N CYS A 22 0.71 9.26 5.44
CA CYS A 22 1.58 8.37 4.69
C CYS A 22 3.07 8.57 5.03
N ALA A 23 3.49 9.78 5.38
CA ALA A 23 4.87 10.04 5.78
C ALA A 23 5.20 9.36 7.12
N ASN A 24 4.32 9.50 8.10
CA ASN A 24 4.50 8.90 9.43
C ASN A 24 4.42 7.37 9.36
N ILE A 25 3.48 6.84 8.59
CA ILE A 25 3.38 5.39 8.34
C ILE A 25 4.70 4.86 7.78
N LYS A 26 5.28 5.52 6.77
CA LYS A 26 6.58 5.08 6.21
C LYS A 26 7.70 5.12 7.25
N SER A 27 7.77 6.17 8.07
CA SER A 27 8.76 6.23 9.14
C SER A 27 8.62 5.08 10.14
N LEU A 28 7.39 4.69 10.50
CA LEU A 28 7.14 3.56 11.39
C LEU A 28 7.51 2.22 10.76
N VAL A 29 7.17 2.02 9.49
CA VAL A 29 7.57 0.81 8.75
C VAL A 29 9.09 0.73 8.63
N SER A 30 9.78 1.86 8.43
CA SER A 30 11.25 1.90 8.35
C SER A 30 11.97 1.59 9.66
N ILE A 31 11.29 1.64 10.81
CA ILE A 31 11.85 1.25 12.12
C ILE A 31 11.31 -0.11 12.59
N ASP A 32 10.82 -0.94 11.65
CA ASP A 32 10.30 -2.29 11.90
C ASP A 32 9.09 -2.34 12.85
N CYS A 33 8.28 -1.28 12.89
CA CYS A 33 7.03 -1.23 13.67
C CYS A 33 5.86 -1.99 13.00
N GLY A 34 6.13 -2.73 11.91
CA GLY A 34 5.16 -3.59 11.24
C GLY A 34 5.02 -3.31 9.74
N TYR A 35 3.89 -3.73 9.18
CA TYR A 35 3.55 -3.57 7.77
C TYR A 35 2.39 -2.60 7.59
N SER A 36 2.32 -1.97 6.42
CA SER A 36 1.19 -1.11 6.06
C SER A 36 0.80 -1.30 4.61
N ILE A 37 -0.49 -1.09 4.33
CA ILE A 37 -1.05 -1.09 2.97
C ILE A 37 -1.10 0.36 2.50
N LEU A 38 -0.23 0.70 1.54
CA LEU A 38 -0.09 2.05 1.01
C LEU A 38 -0.27 2.07 -0.52
N PRO A 39 -0.83 3.15 -1.09
CA PRO A 39 -0.85 3.32 -2.54
C PRO A 39 0.58 3.36 -3.10
N PHE A 40 0.83 2.63 -4.19
CA PHE A 40 2.19 2.45 -4.72
C PHE A 40 2.92 3.78 -5.01
N HIS A 41 2.22 4.79 -5.53
CA HIS A 41 2.81 6.10 -5.83
C HIS A 41 3.45 6.78 -4.61
N THR A 42 2.99 6.48 -3.39
CA THR A 42 3.51 7.06 -2.14
C THR A 42 4.84 6.44 -1.69
N ILE A 43 5.13 5.20 -2.12
CA ILE A 43 6.30 4.41 -1.73
C ILE A 43 7.27 4.18 -2.89
N ALA A 44 6.88 4.46 -4.14
CA ALA A 44 7.68 4.14 -5.33
C ALA A 44 9.13 4.64 -5.26
N ARG A 45 9.34 5.89 -4.79
CA ARG A 45 10.69 6.46 -4.61
C ARG A 45 11.49 5.77 -3.51
N ASP A 46 10.82 5.32 -2.46
CA ASP A 46 11.46 4.65 -1.32
C ASP A 46 11.87 3.23 -1.67
N VAL A 47 11.02 2.52 -2.41
CA VAL A 47 11.31 1.20 -2.98
C VAL A 47 12.46 1.28 -3.97
N ALA A 48 12.43 2.25 -4.91
CA ALA A 48 13.51 2.47 -5.86
C ALA A 48 14.86 2.77 -5.20
N ARG A 49 14.86 3.33 -3.99
CA ARG A 49 16.06 3.62 -3.18
C ARG A 49 16.44 2.49 -2.22
N GLY A 50 15.72 1.38 -2.22
CA GLY A 50 15.95 0.26 -1.30
C GLY A 50 15.65 0.59 0.17
N ARG A 51 14.91 1.68 0.46
CA ARG A 51 14.53 2.06 1.82
C ARG A 51 13.32 1.30 2.35
N LEU A 52 12.45 0.86 1.44
CA LEU A 52 11.26 0.07 1.74
C LEU A 52 11.20 -1.11 0.78
N ALA A 53 10.63 -2.22 1.26
CA ALA A 53 10.19 -3.32 0.40
C ALA A 53 8.67 -3.22 0.21
N CYS A 54 8.19 -3.60 -0.97
CA CYS A 54 6.76 -3.68 -1.26
C CYS A 54 6.36 -5.11 -1.62
N LEU A 55 5.17 -5.51 -1.16
CA LEU A 55 4.49 -6.72 -1.61
C LEU A 55 3.30 -6.28 -2.46
N GLU A 56 3.16 -6.88 -3.65
CA GLU A 56 2.02 -6.64 -4.51
C GLU A 56 0.87 -7.59 -4.14
N PHE A 57 -0.37 -7.12 -4.28
CA PHE A 57 -1.53 -7.98 -4.11
C PHE A 57 -1.64 -8.91 -5.31
N GLU A 58 -1.60 -10.22 -5.07
CA GLU A 58 -2.09 -11.17 -6.06
C GLU A 58 -3.61 -10.95 -6.20
N THR A 59 -4.06 -10.88 -7.45
CA THR A 59 -5.35 -10.32 -7.91
C THR A 59 -6.59 -10.58 -7.04
N PRO A 60 -7.62 -9.69 -7.08
CA PRO A 60 -7.68 -8.45 -7.86
C PRO A 60 -6.93 -7.29 -7.22
N ASN A 61 -6.28 -6.49 -8.07
CA ASN A 61 -5.55 -5.28 -7.69
C ASN A 61 -6.47 -4.30 -6.94
N LEU A 62 -5.95 -3.73 -5.85
CA LEU A 62 -6.63 -2.70 -5.09
C LEU A 62 -6.37 -1.33 -5.76
N TRP A 63 -7.39 -0.78 -6.42
CA TRP A 63 -7.29 0.53 -7.08
C TRP A 63 -8.02 1.60 -6.30
N SER A 64 -7.36 2.75 -6.13
CA SER A 64 -7.96 3.98 -5.62
C SER A 64 -8.07 4.98 -6.78
N SER A 65 -9.26 5.55 -6.99
CA SER A 65 -9.49 6.58 -8.00
C SER A 65 -9.14 7.95 -7.44
N ALA A 66 -8.37 8.74 -8.20
CA ALA A 66 -8.15 10.15 -7.93
C ALA A 66 -9.03 10.97 -8.87
N HIS A 67 -9.73 11.97 -8.32
CA HIS A 67 -10.62 12.83 -9.09
C HIS A 67 -10.18 14.29 -8.94
N LEU A 68 -10.13 15.01 -10.06
CA LEU A 68 -9.95 16.46 -10.07
C LEU A 68 -11.31 17.11 -9.80
N VAL A 69 -11.44 17.82 -8.69
CA VAL A 69 -12.71 18.41 -8.24
C VAL A 69 -12.57 19.92 -8.17
N HIS A 70 -13.57 20.62 -8.70
CA HIS A 70 -13.71 22.07 -8.57
C HIS A 70 -15.17 22.45 -8.25
N HIS A 71 -15.37 23.63 -7.68
CA HIS A 71 -16.72 24.12 -7.39
C HIS A 71 -17.45 24.45 -8.69
N SER A 72 -18.68 23.95 -8.86
CA SER A 72 -19.46 24.17 -10.10
C SER A 72 -19.95 25.61 -10.23
N SER A 73 -20.30 26.28 -9.13
CA SER A 73 -20.82 27.65 -9.17
C SER A 73 -19.76 28.76 -9.17
N ARG A 74 -18.48 28.42 -9.04
CA ARG A 74 -17.39 29.41 -9.02
C ARG A 74 -16.56 29.26 -10.30
N PRO A 75 -16.48 30.29 -11.15
CA PRO A 75 -15.60 30.25 -12.31
C PRO A 75 -14.15 29.98 -11.90
N LEU A 76 -13.48 29.10 -12.63
CA LEU A 76 -12.04 28.87 -12.44
C LEU A 76 -11.28 30.14 -12.77
N THR A 77 -10.36 30.55 -11.89
CA THR A 77 -9.41 31.63 -12.21
C THR A 77 -8.50 31.18 -13.35
N ARG A 78 -7.86 32.14 -14.05
CA ARG A 78 -6.88 31.81 -15.11
C ARG A 78 -5.78 30.86 -14.60
N ALA A 79 -5.29 31.07 -13.38
CA ALA A 79 -4.27 30.23 -12.78
C ALA A 79 -4.79 28.81 -12.49
N THR A 80 -5.97 28.70 -11.87
CA THR A 80 -6.58 27.39 -11.57
C THR A 80 -6.91 26.62 -12.85
N LYS A 81 -7.39 27.31 -13.89
CA LYS A 81 -7.68 26.70 -15.18
C LYS A 81 -6.41 26.19 -15.86
N ALA A 82 -5.33 26.97 -15.85
CA ALA A 82 -4.05 26.51 -16.37
C ALA A 82 -3.59 25.22 -15.67
N VAL A 83 -3.61 25.18 -14.33
CA VAL A 83 -3.25 23.96 -13.59
C VAL A 83 -4.21 22.80 -13.90
N HIS A 84 -5.52 23.07 -13.98
CA HIS A 84 -6.53 22.06 -14.29
C HIS A 84 -6.33 21.45 -15.68
N ASP A 85 -5.98 22.27 -16.67
CA ASP A 85 -5.79 21.84 -18.06
C ASP A 85 -4.45 21.07 -18.23
N GLU A 86 -3.44 21.38 -17.40
CA GLU A 86 -2.16 20.66 -17.37
C GLU A 86 -2.22 19.32 -16.63
N ILE A 87 -3.14 19.17 -15.67
CA ILE A 87 -3.36 17.88 -14.99
C ILE A 87 -4.15 16.98 -15.94
N PRO A 88 -3.59 15.86 -16.44
CA PRO A 88 -4.31 14.97 -17.31
C PRO A 88 -5.58 14.48 -16.62
N SER A 89 -6.75 14.79 -17.20
CA SER A 89 -8.05 14.30 -16.73
C SER A 89 -8.17 12.78 -16.76
N SER A 90 -7.28 12.13 -17.52
CA SER A 90 -6.96 10.74 -17.38
C SER A 90 -6.22 10.50 -16.07
N SER A 91 -6.97 10.19 -15.02
CA SER A 91 -6.57 9.15 -14.08
C SER A 91 -6.37 7.87 -14.90
N THR A 92 -5.24 7.80 -15.61
CA THR A 92 -4.88 6.65 -16.45
C THR A 92 -4.93 5.47 -15.52
N HIS A 93 -5.88 4.59 -15.79
CA HIS A 93 -5.92 3.24 -15.27
C HIS A 93 -4.48 2.72 -15.39
N CYS A 94 -3.78 2.62 -14.26
CA CYS A 94 -2.39 2.21 -14.27
C CYS A 94 -2.42 0.78 -14.77
N SER A 95 -2.11 0.58 -16.06
CA SER A 95 -1.97 -0.74 -16.65
C SER A 95 -1.08 -1.55 -15.71
N PRO A 96 -1.41 -2.83 -15.43
CA PRO A 96 -0.53 -3.65 -14.63
C PRO A 96 0.85 -3.57 -15.25
N ILE A 97 1.86 -3.29 -14.41
CA ILE A 97 3.26 -3.31 -14.84
C ILE A 97 3.53 -4.73 -15.29
N THR A 98 3.40 -4.99 -16.59
CA THR A 98 3.72 -6.28 -17.19
C THR A 98 5.20 -6.52 -16.94
N ARG A 99 5.51 -7.59 -16.19
CA ARG A 99 6.84 -8.12 -15.89
C ARG A 99 7.88 -7.74 -16.96
N GLY A 100 8.63 -6.68 -16.68
CA GLY A 100 9.92 -6.46 -17.32
C GLY A 100 10.87 -7.53 -16.79
N GLN A 101 11.45 -8.30 -17.70
CA GLN A 101 12.27 -9.46 -17.38
C GLN A 101 13.40 -9.12 -16.41
N ALA A 102 13.29 -9.61 -15.18
CA ALA A 102 14.45 -9.82 -14.32
C ALA A 102 15.16 -11.10 -14.81
N GLN A 103 15.98 -10.95 -15.85
CA GLN A 103 16.93 -11.99 -16.22
C GLN A 103 17.98 -12.12 -15.10
N HIS A 104 18.00 -13.30 -14.50
CA HIS A 104 19.17 -13.99 -13.94
C HIS A 104 20.16 -13.18 -13.06
N SER A 105 20.03 -13.33 -11.74
CA SER A 105 21.21 -13.67 -10.94
C SER A 105 20.83 -14.59 -9.80
N SER A 106 21.16 -15.85 -10.01
CA SER A 106 21.04 -16.97 -9.09
C SER A 106 21.93 -16.73 -7.87
N ARG A 107 21.36 -16.22 -6.77
CA ARG A 107 21.84 -16.50 -5.43
C ARG A 107 20.67 -16.83 -4.53
N VAL A 108 20.43 -18.15 -4.43
CA VAL A 108 19.65 -18.78 -3.37
C VAL A 108 20.28 -18.41 -2.03
N GLY A 109 19.78 -17.34 -1.41
CA GLY A 109 19.96 -17.06 0.00
C GLY A 109 18.81 -17.71 0.75
N ARG A 110 19.06 -18.86 1.40
CA ARG A 110 18.10 -19.52 2.29
C ARG A 110 17.69 -18.53 3.38
N ARG A 111 16.51 -17.93 3.27
CA ARG A 111 15.85 -17.24 4.39
C ARG A 111 15.39 -18.35 5.34
N GLY A 112 16.11 -18.51 6.45
CA GLY A 112 15.67 -19.35 7.57
C GLY A 112 14.35 -18.83 8.16
N PRO A 113 13.62 -19.67 8.91
CA PRO A 113 12.38 -19.27 9.55
C PRO A 113 12.66 -18.12 10.53
N CYS A 114 11.75 -17.13 10.56
CA CYS A 114 11.77 -16.05 11.54
C CYS A 114 11.90 -16.62 12.97
N PRO A 115 12.77 -16.05 13.83
CA PRO A 115 12.86 -16.49 15.22
C PRO A 115 11.54 -16.16 15.96
N PRO A 116 11.06 -17.03 16.85
CA PRO A 116 9.92 -16.72 17.70
C PRO A 116 10.29 -15.62 18.71
N ASP A 117 9.41 -14.62 18.83
CA ASP A 117 9.47 -13.52 19.78
C ASP A 117 9.48 -14.05 21.23
N PRO A 118 10.51 -13.73 22.05
CA PRO A 118 10.62 -14.22 23.43
C PRO A 118 9.70 -13.53 24.45
N THR A 119 8.81 -12.62 24.06
CA THR A 119 8.02 -11.83 25.05
C THR A 119 6.54 -12.16 25.17
N ARG A 120 6.00 -13.12 24.40
CA ARG A 120 4.59 -13.52 24.55
C ARG A 120 4.38 -14.56 25.66
N LYS A 121 4.49 -14.11 26.92
CA LYS A 121 3.87 -14.80 28.07
C LYS A 121 2.39 -14.39 28.13
N GLY A 122 1.50 -15.30 27.76
CA GLY A 122 0.06 -15.08 27.85
C GLY A 122 -0.74 -16.29 27.42
N SER A 123 -1.04 -17.13 28.41
CA SER A 123 -1.95 -18.28 28.38
C SER A 123 -3.25 -18.01 27.62
N GLY A 124 -3.61 -18.91 26.70
CA GLY A 124 -4.90 -18.91 26.00
C GLY A 124 -5.02 -20.12 25.07
N ARG A 125 -5.63 -21.20 25.57
CA ARG A 125 -5.96 -22.43 24.84
C ARG A 125 -7.11 -22.21 23.83
N VAL A 126 -7.27 -23.20 22.94
CA VAL A 126 -8.51 -23.61 22.21
C VAL A 126 -8.71 -22.87 20.87
N LEU A 127 -9.09 -23.45 19.71
CA LEU A 127 -9.76 -24.71 19.32
C LEU A 127 -9.23 -25.18 17.95
N GLY A 128 -9.11 -26.49 17.73
CA GLY A 128 -9.04 -27.07 16.39
C GLY A 128 -10.43 -27.28 15.81
N ILE A 129 -10.56 -27.31 14.49
CA ILE A 129 -11.63 -28.02 13.79
C ILE A 129 -11.12 -28.41 12.40
N SER A 130 -11.63 -29.57 11.96
CA SER A 130 -11.30 -30.38 10.79
C SER A 130 -11.46 -29.69 9.44
#